data_AF-A0A370HAW8-F1
#
_entry.id   AF-A0A370HAW8-F1
#
_cell.length_a   1.000
_cell.length_b   1.000
_cell.length_c   1.000
_cell.angle_alpha   90.00
_cell.angle_beta   90.00
_cell.angle_gamma   90.00
#
_symmetry.space_group_name_H-M   'P 1'
#
loop_
_entity.id
_entity.type
_entity.pdbx_description
1 polymer ?
#
loop_
_entity_poly.entity_id
_entity_poly.type
_entity_poly.pdbx_seq_one_letter_code
_entity_poly.pdbx_strand_id
1 'polypeptide(L)'
;MHIPAGIAVDNSNREVMAMRGARATDLDGRIGAAVEWLYRHQRPDGRDGAGWGWISDVPPNPMSTGEAVCALALAGREIPRAKEVALLIRRIGTGGEDSEPQAPVEAAWRLRALRCLGVAADDPDVVIFRRALLEAQDADTGGWPMTGRAGPVSITATANAIAALGTSAPSDPAVADAVLWGAGRLVSSILDRPSSRAQPVYESGCVAATLARTEVAAIGGDRFVHARELAVCRLLTALRRGGMRIEEESFRRGGAADTWRHLTLHATLGALTAADPQSVRDPVVLQALAGMLDLQEMEPLHSQYGGFRTSAEGYVTSSATAQALEAMVRARAQMGEDDSTTTIFEPIGRIFRHRRTETRQPAAGWRRAAALGRGRAGATIWAASGSAGLTISLMAMLLADHLGRIGSRAMVAWGMLFVAVGTYEGIATHLPQLSRRRIAAAVIGTYSAVVLPVLAFLLT
;
A
#
# COMPACT_ATOMS: atom_id res chain seq x y z
N MET A 1 53.57 -36.39 1.88
CA MET A 1 52.83 -35.49 2.79
C MET A 1 51.65 -34.94 2.00
N HIS A 2 50.51 -35.61 2.09
CA HIS A 2 49.28 -35.29 1.35
C HIS A 2 48.41 -34.37 2.20
N ILE A 3 48.03 -33.22 1.66
CA ILE A 3 46.98 -32.37 2.22
C ILE A 3 45.72 -32.64 1.41
N PRO A 4 44.61 -33.10 2.02
CA PRO A 4 43.36 -33.35 1.30
C PRO A 4 42.60 -32.03 1.10
N ALA A 5 42.14 -31.83 -0.13
CA ALA A 5 41.15 -30.83 -0.52
C ALA A 5 39.74 -31.37 -0.25
N GLY A 6 38.84 -30.52 0.25
CA GLY A 6 37.41 -30.86 0.33
C GLY A 6 36.64 -30.16 1.45
N ILE A 7 36.59 -28.82 1.43
CA ILE A 7 35.60 -28.09 2.24
C ILE A 7 34.30 -28.03 1.43
N ALA A 8 33.37 -28.91 1.77
CA ALA A 8 31.99 -28.91 1.31
C ALA A 8 31.20 -27.78 2.02
N VAL A 9 31.25 -26.55 1.48
CA VAL A 9 30.50 -25.40 2.04
C VAL A 9 29.57 -24.70 1.02
N ASP A 10 29.54 -25.09 -0.25
CA ASP A 10 28.82 -24.30 -1.28
C ASP A 10 27.52 -24.92 -1.84
N ASN A 11 27.19 -26.17 -1.52
CA ASN A 11 25.97 -26.82 -2.05
C ASN A 11 24.70 -26.56 -1.22
N SER A 12 24.82 -26.45 0.10
CA SER A 12 23.67 -26.21 0.99
C SER A 12 23.08 -24.81 0.79
N ASN A 13 23.91 -23.78 0.60
CA ASN A 13 23.44 -22.42 0.32
C ASN A 13 22.77 -22.31 -1.05
N ARG A 14 23.26 -23.02 -2.07
CA ARG A 14 22.62 -23.08 -3.40
C ARG A 14 21.29 -23.81 -3.38
N GLU A 15 21.19 -24.93 -2.67
CA GLU A 15 19.91 -25.66 -2.53
C GLU A 15 18.90 -24.86 -1.71
N VAL A 16 19.32 -24.20 -0.63
CA VAL A 16 18.46 -23.30 0.15
C VAL A 16 18.01 -22.10 -0.69
N MET A 17 18.89 -21.53 -1.53
CA MET A 17 18.51 -20.46 -2.45
C MET A 17 17.61 -20.92 -3.60
N ALA A 18 17.81 -22.14 -4.12
CA ALA A 18 16.96 -22.72 -5.15
C ALA A 18 15.56 -23.07 -4.60
N MET A 19 15.48 -23.64 -3.40
CA MET A 19 14.22 -23.89 -2.70
C MET A 19 13.50 -22.59 -2.31
N ARG A 20 14.22 -21.57 -1.83
CA ARG A 20 13.65 -20.23 -1.60
C ARG A 20 13.20 -19.57 -2.90
N GLY A 21 13.91 -19.78 -4.01
CA GLY A 21 13.55 -19.28 -5.32
C GLY A 21 12.29 -19.94 -5.90
N ALA A 22 12.10 -21.23 -5.66
CA ALA A 22 10.90 -21.98 -6.05
C ALA A 22 9.68 -21.59 -5.19
N ARG A 23 9.84 -21.52 -3.86
CA ARG A 23 8.79 -21.02 -2.94
C ARG A 23 8.48 -19.53 -3.15
N ALA A 24 9.42 -18.74 -3.65
CA ALA A 24 9.16 -17.35 -4.02
C ALA A 24 8.30 -17.19 -5.28
N THR A 25 8.02 -18.29 -6.01
CA THR A 25 7.20 -18.25 -7.23
C THR A 25 5.80 -18.85 -7.08
N ASP A 26 5.53 -19.60 -6.01
CA ASP A 26 4.20 -20.11 -5.69
C ASP A 26 3.45 -19.17 -4.73
N LEU A 27 2.11 -19.21 -4.76
CA LEU A 27 1.27 -18.34 -3.93
C LEU A 27 1.41 -18.67 -2.44
N ASP A 28 1.60 -19.94 -2.08
CA ASP A 28 1.71 -20.38 -0.70
C ASP A 28 3.01 -19.89 -0.04
N GLY A 29 4.13 -19.89 -0.76
CA GLY A 29 5.40 -19.34 -0.29
C GLY A 29 5.40 -17.81 -0.26
N ARG A 30 4.64 -17.15 -1.16
CA ARG A 30 4.39 -15.69 -1.10
C ARG A 30 3.56 -15.30 0.13
N ILE A 31 2.51 -16.07 0.45
CA ILE A 31 1.72 -15.95 1.68
C ILE A 31 2.62 -16.16 2.90
N GLY A 32 3.42 -17.23 2.91
CA GLY A 32 4.36 -17.52 3.98
C GLY A 32 5.35 -16.37 4.21
N ALA A 33 5.93 -15.82 3.14
CA ALA A 33 6.85 -14.69 3.25
C ALA A 33 6.20 -13.42 3.82
N ALA A 34 4.94 -13.13 3.46
CA ALA A 34 4.20 -12.00 4.01
C ALA A 34 3.90 -12.16 5.51
N VAL A 35 3.52 -13.36 5.94
CA VAL A 35 3.32 -13.71 7.36
C VAL A 35 4.63 -13.53 8.13
N GLU A 36 5.73 -14.07 7.63
CA GLU A 36 7.05 -13.93 8.27
C GLU A 36 7.53 -12.47 8.31
N TRP A 37 7.18 -11.67 7.31
CA TRP A 37 7.45 -10.23 7.35
C TRP A 37 6.67 -9.56 8.49
N LEU A 38 5.37 -9.85 8.65
CA LEU A 38 4.56 -9.30 9.74
C LEU A 38 5.11 -9.73 11.10
N TYR A 39 5.53 -10.98 11.26
CA TYR A 39 6.12 -11.45 12.52
C TYR A 39 7.41 -10.70 12.88
N ARG A 40 8.34 -10.57 11.92
CA ARG A 40 9.63 -9.89 12.15
C ARG A 40 9.50 -8.39 12.40
N HIS A 41 8.45 -7.76 11.88
CA HIS A 41 8.25 -6.31 11.96
C HIS A 41 7.27 -5.88 13.06
N GLN A 42 6.83 -6.82 13.91
CA GLN A 42 6.14 -6.45 15.15
C GLN A 42 7.13 -5.79 16.13
N ARG A 43 6.75 -4.67 16.72
CA ARG A 43 7.61 -3.91 17.65
C ARG A 43 6.89 -3.64 18.98
N PRO A 44 7.61 -3.52 20.09
CA PRO A 44 7.03 -2.98 21.32
C PRO A 44 6.63 -1.51 21.11
N ASP A 45 5.56 -1.08 21.78
CA ASP A 45 5.06 0.31 21.74
C ASP A 45 5.70 1.22 22.81
N GLY A 46 6.58 0.65 23.65
CA GLY A 46 7.24 1.34 24.76
C GLY A 46 6.39 1.49 26.03
N ARG A 47 5.22 0.85 26.09
CA ARG A 47 4.22 0.94 27.18
C ARG A 47 3.57 -0.43 27.46
N ASP A 48 4.38 -1.49 27.45
CA ASP A 48 3.96 -2.89 27.64
C ASP A 48 3.04 -3.46 26.53
N GLY A 49 2.80 -2.69 25.47
CA GLY A 49 2.09 -3.14 24.28
C GLY A 49 3.05 -3.52 23.15
N ALA A 50 2.51 -4.19 22.14
CA ALA A 50 3.22 -4.50 20.90
C ALA A 50 2.30 -4.41 19.70
N GLY A 51 2.85 -4.13 18.53
CA GLY A 51 2.07 -4.07 17.31
C GLY A 51 2.87 -3.62 16.10
N TRP A 52 2.16 -3.03 15.14
CA TRP A 52 2.72 -2.60 13.87
C TRP A 52 2.47 -1.11 13.67
N GLY A 53 3.51 -0.42 13.21
CA GLY A 53 3.39 0.93 12.66
C GLY A 53 3.20 0.88 11.16
N TRP A 54 2.83 2.03 10.56
CA TRP A 54 2.60 2.13 9.12
C TRP A 54 3.80 1.65 8.29
N ILE A 55 5.00 2.11 8.66
CA ILE A 55 6.29 1.56 8.21
C ILE A 55 7.06 1.05 9.42
N SER A 56 8.08 0.22 9.18
CA SER A 56 8.87 -0.44 10.22
C SER A 56 9.50 0.51 11.25
N ASP A 57 9.74 1.77 10.87
CA ASP A 57 10.35 2.80 11.73
C ASP A 57 9.34 3.69 12.45
N VAL A 58 8.05 3.55 12.15
CA VAL A 58 6.97 4.27 12.85
C VAL A 58 6.52 3.44 14.05
N PRO A 59 6.30 4.04 15.23
CA PRO A 59 5.81 3.32 16.40
C PRO A 59 4.48 2.57 16.11
N PRO A 60 4.26 1.43 16.80
CA PRO A 60 2.99 0.72 16.74
C PRO A 60 1.79 1.62 17.03
N ASN A 61 0.73 1.48 16.24
CA ASN A 61 -0.54 2.16 16.47
C ASN A 61 -1.72 1.18 16.35
N PRO A 62 -2.87 1.47 16.98
CA PRO A 62 -4.01 0.55 17.03
C PRO A 62 -4.57 0.18 15.66
N MET A 63 -4.58 1.12 14.70
CA MET A 63 -5.15 0.92 13.37
C MET A 63 -4.31 -0.02 12.52
N SER A 64 -3.03 0.29 12.33
CA SER A 64 -2.08 -0.58 11.61
C SER A 64 -1.95 -1.96 12.28
N THR A 65 -2.05 -1.99 13.62
CA THR A 65 -2.05 -3.25 14.37
C THR A 65 -3.31 -4.05 14.13
N GLY A 66 -4.48 -3.40 14.11
CA GLY A 66 -5.75 -4.08 13.85
C GLY A 66 -5.82 -4.66 12.44
N GLU A 67 -5.30 -3.95 11.44
CA GLU A 67 -5.14 -4.47 10.07
C GLU A 67 -4.28 -5.74 10.04
N ALA A 68 -3.09 -5.70 10.65
CA ALA A 68 -2.20 -6.86 10.70
C ALA A 68 -2.82 -8.05 11.42
N VAL A 69 -3.49 -7.82 12.55
CA VAL A 69 -4.19 -8.85 13.32
C VAL A 69 -5.29 -9.51 12.50
N CYS A 70 -6.12 -8.72 11.82
CA CYS A 70 -7.20 -9.24 10.97
C CYS A 70 -6.63 -10.08 9.81
N ALA A 71 -5.55 -9.62 9.16
CA ALA A 71 -4.93 -10.34 8.06
C ALA A 71 -4.28 -11.66 8.50
N LEU A 72 -3.58 -11.68 9.65
CA LEU A 72 -3.01 -12.90 10.23
C LEU A 72 -4.09 -13.90 10.64
N ALA A 73 -5.17 -13.42 11.28
CA ALA A 73 -6.30 -14.26 11.66
C ALA A 73 -6.99 -14.87 10.42
N LEU A 74 -7.20 -14.08 9.36
CA LEU A 74 -7.74 -14.58 8.10
C LEU A 74 -6.84 -15.65 7.47
N ALA A 75 -5.52 -15.50 7.59
CA ALA A 75 -4.53 -16.47 7.12
C ALA A 75 -4.42 -17.74 8.01
N GLY A 76 -5.22 -17.85 9.08
CA GLY A 76 -5.14 -18.97 10.02
C GLY A 76 -3.81 -19.02 10.77
N ARG A 77 -3.21 -17.85 11.06
CA ARG A 77 -1.93 -17.72 11.75
C ARG A 77 -2.12 -17.15 13.15
N GLU A 78 -1.31 -17.63 14.09
CA GLU A 78 -1.28 -17.08 15.44
C GLU A 78 -0.81 -15.62 15.42
N ILE A 79 -1.37 -14.82 16.34
CA ILE A 79 -0.91 -13.44 16.52
C ILE A 79 0.30 -13.46 17.47
N PRO A 80 1.50 -13.03 17.04
CA PRO A 80 2.66 -12.97 17.92
C PRO A 80 2.40 -11.96 19.04
N ARG A 81 2.88 -12.27 20.26
CA ARG A 81 2.73 -11.42 21.45
C ARG A 81 1.27 -10.98 21.68
N ALA A 82 0.30 -11.88 21.43
CA ALA A 82 -1.13 -11.58 21.44
C ALA A 82 -1.61 -10.77 22.67
N LYS A 83 -1.07 -11.05 23.86
CA LYS A 83 -1.39 -10.30 25.09
C LYS A 83 -0.97 -8.84 25.01
N GLU A 84 0.24 -8.56 24.54
CA GLU A 84 0.76 -7.20 24.38
C GLU A 84 0.06 -6.45 23.24
N VAL A 85 -0.31 -7.18 22.17
CA VAL A 85 -1.15 -6.65 21.10
C VAL A 85 -2.52 -6.24 21.64
N ALA A 86 -3.15 -7.09 22.46
CA ALA A 86 -4.40 -6.76 23.10
C ALA A 86 -4.26 -5.52 24.00
N LEU A 87 -3.16 -5.37 24.76
CA LEU A 87 -2.92 -4.17 25.57
C LEU A 87 -2.86 -2.88 24.73
N LEU A 88 -2.15 -2.90 23.59
CA LEU A 88 -2.11 -1.77 22.66
C LEU A 88 -3.51 -1.45 22.09
N ILE A 89 -4.24 -2.48 21.65
CA ILE A 89 -5.57 -2.34 21.03
C ILE A 89 -6.63 -1.87 22.04
N ARG A 90 -6.52 -2.26 23.31
CA ARG A 90 -7.45 -1.85 24.37
C ARG A 90 -7.21 -0.42 24.84
N ARG A 91 -5.96 0.08 24.73
CA ARG A 91 -5.60 1.38 25.29
C ARG A 91 -6.39 2.52 24.68
N ILE A 92 -7.39 3.00 25.42
CA ILE A 92 -8.08 4.27 25.19
C ILE A 92 -7.13 5.38 25.69
N GLY A 93 -7.01 6.48 24.96
CA GLY A 93 -5.86 7.41 25.02
C GLY A 93 -5.34 7.79 26.41
N THR A 94 -4.03 7.96 26.53
CA THR A 94 -3.34 8.56 27.70
C THR A 94 -2.94 10.02 27.43
N GLY A 95 -3.74 10.79 26.69
CA GLY A 95 -3.30 12.08 26.14
C GLY A 95 -4.23 13.23 26.49
N GLY A 96 -4.07 13.82 27.67
CA GLY A 96 -4.64 15.13 28.04
C GLY A 96 -6.17 15.24 28.04
N GLU A 97 -6.67 16.33 28.62
CA GLU A 97 -8.11 16.63 28.77
C GLU A 97 -8.87 16.83 27.44
N ASP A 98 -8.20 16.72 26.29
CA ASP A 98 -8.76 16.85 24.93
C ASP A 98 -8.71 15.54 24.12
N SER A 99 -8.80 14.38 24.77
CA SER A 99 -8.89 13.09 24.06
C SER A 99 -10.22 13.02 23.28
N GLU A 100 -10.22 13.44 22.01
CA GLU A 100 -11.36 13.30 21.09
C GLU A 100 -11.94 11.88 21.17
N PRO A 101 -13.27 11.70 21.09
CA PRO A 101 -13.87 10.37 20.97
C PRO A 101 -13.19 9.64 19.81
N GLN A 102 -12.78 8.39 20.05
CA GLN A 102 -12.02 7.60 19.09
C GLN A 102 -12.63 7.70 17.69
N ALA A 103 -11.80 8.05 16.71
CA ALA A 103 -12.16 8.06 15.30
C ALA A 103 -12.93 6.77 14.95
N PRO A 104 -14.11 6.83 14.32
CA PRO A 104 -14.92 5.62 14.08
C PRO A 104 -14.16 4.54 13.31
N VAL A 105 -13.30 4.91 12.37
CA VAL A 105 -12.45 3.97 11.64
C VAL A 105 -11.45 3.25 12.58
N GLU A 106 -10.90 3.95 13.58
CA GLU A 106 -10.00 3.34 14.56
C GLU A 106 -10.77 2.40 15.50
N ALA A 107 -11.93 2.83 16.02
CA ALA A 107 -12.79 2.00 16.86
C ALA A 107 -13.21 0.71 16.13
N ALA A 108 -13.51 0.81 14.83
CA ALA A 108 -13.81 -0.34 13.99
C ALA A 108 -12.63 -1.33 13.90
N TRP A 109 -11.42 -0.85 13.65
CA TRP A 109 -10.22 -1.71 13.61
C TRP A 109 -9.91 -2.34 14.96
N ARG A 110 -10.04 -1.59 16.06
CA ARG A 110 -9.84 -2.11 17.42
C ARG A 110 -10.84 -3.23 17.73
N LEU A 111 -12.12 -2.99 17.46
CA LEU A 111 -13.18 -3.98 17.69
C LEU A 111 -12.95 -5.27 16.90
N ARG A 112 -12.59 -5.16 15.62
CA ARG A 112 -12.27 -6.32 14.78
C ARG A 112 -11.04 -7.07 15.30
N ALA A 113 -9.99 -6.34 15.69
CA ALA A 113 -8.77 -6.94 16.21
C ALA A 113 -9.00 -7.71 17.51
N LEU A 114 -9.75 -7.15 18.47
CA LEU A 114 -10.09 -7.84 19.72
C LEU A 114 -10.83 -9.16 19.46
N ARG A 115 -11.76 -9.18 18.51
CA ARG A 115 -12.45 -10.42 18.12
C ARG A 115 -11.49 -11.44 17.51
N CYS A 116 -10.60 -11.03 16.61
CA CYS A 116 -9.58 -11.89 16.05
C CYS A 116 -8.60 -12.43 17.10
N LEU A 117 -8.41 -11.72 18.22
CA LEU A 117 -7.63 -12.16 19.38
C LEU A 117 -8.41 -13.09 20.33
N GLY A 118 -9.67 -13.40 20.02
CA GLY A 118 -10.52 -14.26 20.85
C GLY A 118 -11.08 -13.58 22.10
N VAL A 119 -11.09 -12.24 22.15
CA VAL A 119 -11.71 -11.50 23.25
C VAL A 119 -13.23 -11.64 23.18
N ALA A 120 -13.85 -11.94 24.32
CA ALA A 120 -15.28 -12.19 24.43
C ALA A 120 -16.13 -10.95 24.10
N ALA A 121 -17.36 -11.18 23.61
CA ALA A 121 -18.25 -10.11 23.13
C ALA A 121 -18.81 -9.22 24.26
N ASP A 122 -18.77 -9.69 25.50
CA ASP A 122 -19.19 -9.01 26.72
C ASP A 122 -18.02 -8.32 27.45
N ASP A 123 -16.79 -8.46 26.94
CA ASP A 123 -15.62 -7.76 27.47
C ASP A 123 -15.86 -6.24 27.47
N PRO A 124 -15.54 -5.52 28.58
CA PRO A 124 -15.82 -4.09 28.69
C PRO A 124 -15.27 -3.26 27.53
N ASP A 125 -14.08 -3.56 27.02
CA ASP A 125 -13.46 -2.79 25.93
C ASP A 125 -14.17 -3.05 24.59
N VAL A 126 -14.63 -4.29 24.36
CA VAL A 126 -15.44 -4.66 23.19
C VAL A 126 -16.77 -3.92 23.23
N VAL A 127 -17.42 -3.86 24.40
CA VAL A 127 -18.67 -3.12 24.60
C VAL A 127 -18.47 -1.62 24.39
N ILE A 128 -17.37 -1.04 24.87
CA ILE A 128 -17.03 0.38 24.68
C ILE A 128 -16.86 0.70 23.20
N PHE A 129 -16.06 -0.06 22.45
CA PHE A 129 -15.85 0.21 21.03
C PHE A 129 -17.11 0.00 20.19
N ARG A 130 -17.92 -1.03 20.51
CA ARG A 130 -19.22 -1.23 19.88
C ARG A 130 -20.13 -0.03 20.11
N ARG A 131 -20.24 0.44 21.35
CA ARG A 131 -21.06 1.60 21.69
C ARG A 131 -20.57 2.86 21.00
N ALA A 132 -19.26 3.11 21.00
CA ALA A 132 -18.65 4.26 20.33
C ALA A 132 -18.98 4.28 18.83
N LEU A 133 -19.00 3.13 18.15
CA LEU A 133 -19.43 3.03 16.77
C LEU A 133 -20.92 3.37 16.61
N LEU A 134 -21.80 2.77 17.40
CA LEU A 134 -23.24 3.05 17.31
C LEU A 134 -23.55 4.54 17.54
N GLU A 135 -22.92 5.15 18.53
CA GLU A 135 -23.11 6.57 18.83
C GLU A 135 -22.46 7.52 17.80
N ALA A 136 -21.52 7.04 16.99
CA ALA A 136 -20.87 7.84 15.95
C ALA A 136 -21.57 7.74 14.59
N GLN A 137 -22.61 6.91 14.46
CA GLN A 137 -23.40 6.84 13.24
C GLN A 137 -24.11 8.17 13.02
N ASP A 138 -23.99 8.71 11.80
CA ASP A 138 -24.66 9.92 11.38
C ASP A 138 -26.16 9.68 11.25
N ALA A 139 -26.95 10.44 12.01
CA ALA A 139 -28.40 10.24 12.12
C ALA A 139 -29.20 10.67 10.87
N ASP A 140 -28.59 11.40 9.94
CA ASP A 140 -29.27 11.83 8.72
C ASP A 140 -29.06 10.83 7.58
N THR A 141 -27.84 10.27 7.49
CA THR A 141 -27.43 9.45 6.35
C THR A 141 -27.22 7.98 6.68
N GLY A 142 -27.09 7.63 7.96
CA GLY A 142 -26.75 6.29 8.43
C GLY A 142 -25.29 5.88 8.23
N GLY A 143 -24.43 6.77 7.72
CA GLY A 143 -23.01 6.49 7.52
C GLY A 143 -22.15 6.89 8.72
N TRP A 144 -20.84 6.66 8.62
CA TRP A 144 -19.87 7.05 9.65
C TRP A 144 -18.87 8.08 9.11
N PRO A 145 -18.52 9.10 9.90
CA PRO A 145 -17.42 9.99 9.57
C PRO A 145 -16.06 9.33 9.87
N MET A 146 -14.99 9.85 9.27
CA MET A 146 -13.65 9.27 9.43
C MET A 146 -13.08 9.44 10.85
N THR A 147 -13.13 10.64 11.43
CA THR A 147 -12.44 10.94 12.71
C THR A 147 -13.29 11.53 13.83
N GLY A 148 -14.49 12.07 13.55
CA GLY A 148 -15.37 12.61 14.59
C GLY A 148 -16.75 12.96 14.06
N ARG A 149 -17.73 13.17 14.96
CA ARG A 149 -19.16 13.36 14.60
C ARG A 149 -19.47 14.54 13.68
N ALA A 150 -18.61 15.57 13.65
CA ALA A 150 -18.81 16.78 12.85
C ALA A 150 -18.14 16.74 11.46
N GLY A 151 -17.56 15.61 11.06
CA GLY A 151 -16.93 15.42 9.75
C GLY A 151 -17.90 14.90 8.68
N PRO A 152 -17.59 15.05 7.39
CA PRO A 152 -18.37 14.42 6.33
C PRO A 152 -18.35 12.89 6.49
N VAL A 153 -19.48 12.27 6.16
CA VAL A 153 -19.62 10.82 6.13
C VAL A 153 -18.64 10.23 5.12
N SER A 154 -17.86 9.26 5.57
CA SER A 154 -16.83 8.57 4.81
C SER A 154 -17.33 7.19 4.36
N ILE A 155 -17.09 6.85 3.09
CA ILE A 155 -17.41 5.53 2.56
C ILE A 155 -16.52 4.47 3.22
N THR A 156 -15.26 4.79 3.43
CA THR A 156 -14.27 3.91 4.08
C THR A 156 -14.61 3.66 5.54
N ALA A 157 -14.93 4.71 6.30
CA ALA A 157 -15.31 4.56 7.71
C ALA A 157 -16.61 3.78 7.85
N THR A 158 -17.59 4.04 6.97
CA THR A 158 -18.87 3.30 6.94
C THR A 158 -18.65 1.81 6.67
N ALA A 159 -17.85 1.45 5.66
CA ALA A 159 -17.53 0.06 5.36
C ALA A 159 -16.81 -0.65 6.52
N ASN A 160 -15.86 0.03 7.17
CA ASN A 160 -15.15 -0.53 8.32
C ASN A 160 -16.05 -0.68 9.55
N ALA A 161 -16.93 0.28 9.83
CA ALA A 161 -17.90 0.21 10.91
C ALA A 161 -18.86 -0.98 10.71
N ILE A 162 -19.40 -1.16 9.49
CA ILE A 162 -20.24 -2.32 9.16
C ILE A 162 -19.48 -3.63 9.35
N ALA A 163 -18.24 -3.72 8.87
CA ALA A 163 -17.42 -4.92 9.06
C ALA A 163 -17.15 -5.21 10.55
N ALA A 164 -17.00 -4.18 11.37
CA ALA A 164 -16.80 -4.28 12.80
C ALA A 164 -18.09 -4.56 13.59
N LEU A 165 -19.25 -4.17 13.09
CA LEU A 165 -20.54 -4.39 13.77
C LEU A 165 -21.21 -5.70 13.32
N GLY A 166 -20.99 -6.12 12.07
CA GLY A 166 -21.74 -7.19 11.40
C GLY A 166 -21.81 -8.52 12.17
N THR A 167 -20.74 -8.96 12.83
CA THR A 167 -20.77 -10.25 13.54
C THR A 167 -21.64 -10.23 14.80
N SER A 168 -22.00 -9.05 15.33
CA SER A 168 -22.91 -8.90 16.46
C SER A 168 -24.36 -8.63 16.03
N ALA A 169 -24.59 -8.32 14.75
CA ALA A 169 -25.92 -8.01 14.23
C ALA A 169 -26.97 -9.12 14.45
N PRO A 170 -26.67 -10.43 14.32
CA PRO A 170 -27.67 -11.47 14.54
C PRO A 170 -28.21 -11.53 15.99
N SER A 171 -27.47 -11.00 16.95
CA SER A 171 -27.77 -11.07 18.39
C SER A 171 -28.17 -9.74 19.03
N ASP A 172 -28.07 -8.63 18.29
CA ASP A 172 -28.29 -7.28 18.81
C ASP A 172 -29.08 -6.45 17.78
N PRO A 173 -30.38 -6.21 18.01
CA PRO A 173 -31.24 -5.48 17.07
C PRO A 173 -30.74 -4.07 16.76
N ALA A 174 -30.20 -3.35 17.74
CA ALA A 174 -29.69 -1.99 17.52
C ALA A 174 -28.46 -2.02 16.58
N VAL A 175 -27.62 -3.05 16.70
CA VAL A 175 -26.50 -3.27 15.79
C VAL A 175 -26.97 -3.69 14.41
N ALA A 176 -28.00 -4.53 14.31
CA ALA A 176 -28.58 -4.92 13.03
C ALA A 176 -29.15 -3.73 12.27
N ASP A 177 -29.90 -2.85 12.94
CA ASP A 177 -30.46 -1.63 12.36
C ASP A 177 -29.36 -0.68 11.90
N ALA A 178 -28.32 -0.47 12.72
CA ALA A 178 -27.18 0.35 12.35
C ALA A 178 -26.46 -0.19 11.11
N VAL A 179 -26.21 -1.51 11.05
CA VAL A 179 -25.59 -2.18 9.91
C VAL A 179 -26.44 -2.04 8.65
N LEU A 180 -27.76 -2.25 8.76
CA LEU A 180 -28.68 -2.14 7.63
C LEU A 180 -28.70 -0.71 7.06
N TRP A 181 -28.80 0.30 7.93
CA TRP A 181 -28.84 1.69 7.50
C TRP A 181 -27.52 2.14 6.86
N GLY A 182 -26.39 1.74 7.46
CA GLY A 182 -25.06 1.93 6.89
C GLY A 182 -24.89 1.28 5.53
N ALA A 183 -25.34 0.04 5.37
CA ALA A 183 -25.29 -0.65 4.09
C ALA A 183 -26.19 0.03 3.05
N GLY A 184 -27.37 0.53 3.46
CA GLY A 184 -28.23 1.38 2.64
C GLY A 184 -27.52 2.62 2.12
N ARG A 185 -26.73 3.29 2.97
CA ARG A 185 -25.91 4.44 2.57
C ARG A 185 -24.87 4.10 1.50
N LEU A 186 -24.20 2.95 1.62
CA LEU A 186 -23.25 2.44 0.62
C LEU A 186 -23.95 2.13 -0.70
N VAL A 187 -25.11 1.49 -0.66
CA VAL A 187 -25.94 1.22 -1.84
C VAL A 187 -26.31 2.52 -2.55
N SER A 188 -26.80 3.53 -1.83
CA SER A 188 -27.11 4.84 -2.39
C SER A 188 -25.91 5.56 -2.99
N SER A 189 -24.70 5.41 -2.43
CA SER A 189 -23.50 6.00 -3.05
C SER A 189 -23.15 5.44 -4.44
N ILE A 190 -23.62 4.23 -4.75
CA ILE A 190 -23.34 3.56 -6.02
C ILE A 190 -24.47 3.78 -7.03
N LEU A 191 -25.72 3.66 -6.58
CA LEU A 191 -26.91 3.68 -7.44
C LEU A 191 -27.43 5.08 -7.73
N ASP A 192 -27.44 5.97 -6.74
CA ASP A 192 -28.12 7.27 -6.85
C ASP A 192 -27.21 8.37 -7.43
N ARG A 193 -25.95 8.02 -7.80
CA ARG A 193 -24.99 8.96 -8.36
C ARG A 193 -25.12 9.07 -9.89
N PRO A 194 -25.11 10.29 -10.46
CA PRO A 194 -25.13 10.47 -11.91
C PRO A 194 -23.93 9.79 -12.59
N SER A 195 -24.20 9.05 -13.67
CA SER A 195 -23.21 8.32 -14.48
C SER A 195 -22.12 9.21 -15.11
N SER A 196 -22.32 10.53 -15.13
CA SER A 196 -21.38 11.50 -15.70
C SER A 196 -20.21 11.88 -14.79
N ARG A 197 -20.26 11.58 -13.48
CA ARG A 197 -19.12 11.79 -12.57
C ARG A 197 -18.30 10.51 -12.46
N ALA A 198 -17.01 10.61 -12.76
CA ALA A 198 -16.07 9.52 -12.49
C ALA A 198 -16.05 9.23 -10.99
N GLN A 199 -16.50 8.04 -10.59
CA GLN A 199 -16.47 7.60 -9.20
C GLN A 199 -15.08 7.05 -8.86
N PRO A 200 -14.52 7.36 -7.68
CA PRO A 200 -13.31 6.71 -7.20
C PRO A 200 -13.49 5.19 -7.12
N VAL A 201 -12.47 4.45 -7.54
CA VAL A 201 -12.46 2.99 -7.53
C VAL A 201 -12.50 2.44 -6.09
N TYR A 202 -11.89 3.14 -5.12
CA TYR A 202 -11.90 2.73 -3.72
C TYR A 202 -13.32 2.64 -3.15
N GLU A 203 -14.23 3.53 -3.56
CA GLU A 203 -15.62 3.51 -3.10
C GLU A 203 -16.32 2.24 -3.58
N SER A 204 -16.11 1.86 -4.85
CA SER A 204 -16.62 0.60 -5.40
C SER A 204 -16.02 -0.61 -4.67
N GLY A 205 -14.74 -0.53 -4.29
CA GLY A 205 -14.07 -1.56 -3.49
C GLY A 205 -14.72 -1.74 -2.11
N CYS A 206 -14.94 -0.64 -1.39
CA CYS A 206 -15.59 -0.64 -0.08
C CYS A 206 -17.01 -1.23 -0.16
N VAL A 207 -17.79 -0.81 -1.16
CA VAL A 207 -19.18 -1.27 -1.33
C VAL A 207 -19.21 -2.76 -1.70
N ALA A 208 -18.43 -3.18 -2.70
CA ALA A 208 -18.39 -4.58 -3.13
C ALA A 208 -18.00 -5.51 -1.97
N ALA A 209 -16.91 -5.19 -1.24
CA ALA A 209 -16.46 -5.99 -0.12
C ALA A 209 -17.47 -6.04 1.04
N THR A 210 -18.13 -4.91 1.33
CA THR A 210 -19.10 -4.82 2.44
C THR A 210 -20.37 -5.59 2.14
N LEU A 211 -20.95 -5.40 0.95
CA LEU A 211 -22.21 -6.07 0.56
C LEU A 211 -22.03 -7.57 0.30
N ALA A 212 -20.79 -8.03 0.12
CA ALA A 212 -20.48 -9.45 0.00
C ALA A 212 -20.41 -10.20 1.34
N ARG A 213 -20.32 -9.47 2.46
CA ARG A 213 -20.28 -10.09 3.79
C ARG A 213 -21.57 -10.86 4.04
N THR A 214 -21.46 -12.06 4.60
CA THR A 214 -22.62 -12.93 4.85
C THR A 214 -23.67 -12.26 5.72
N GLU A 215 -23.25 -11.47 6.71
CA GLU A 215 -24.17 -10.79 7.63
C GLU A 215 -24.97 -9.66 6.94
N VAL A 216 -24.38 -9.02 5.92
CA VAL A 216 -25.01 -7.94 5.14
C VAL A 216 -25.82 -8.52 3.97
N ALA A 217 -25.30 -9.55 3.32
CA ALA A 217 -25.99 -10.24 2.23
C ALA A 217 -27.28 -10.93 2.72
N ALA A 218 -27.30 -11.43 3.95
CA ALA A 218 -28.48 -12.06 4.55
C ALA A 218 -29.66 -11.11 4.76
N ILE A 219 -29.39 -9.81 4.94
CA ILE A 219 -30.42 -8.77 5.16
C ILE A 219 -30.69 -7.94 3.89
N GLY A 220 -29.87 -8.09 2.86
CA GLY A 220 -29.96 -7.33 1.62
C GLY A 220 -31.00 -7.94 0.66
N GLY A 221 -31.85 -7.09 0.07
CA GLY A 221 -32.71 -7.46 -1.06
C GLY A 221 -32.03 -7.26 -2.42
N ASP A 222 -32.80 -7.37 -3.50
CA ASP A 222 -32.32 -7.23 -4.89
C ASP A 222 -31.53 -5.95 -5.14
N ARG A 223 -31.90 -4.86 -4.47
CA ARG A 223 -31.18 -3.57 -4.56
C ARG A 223 -29.72 -3.68 -4.09
N PHE A 224 -29.45 -4.46 -3.05
CA PHE A 224 -28.10 -4.67 -2.51
C PHE A 224 -27.29 -5.54 -3.44
N VAL A 225 -27.90 -6.62 -3.97
CA VAL A 225 -27.28 -7.49 -4.97
C VAL A 225 -26.89 -6.68 -6.20
N HIS A 226 -27.80 -5.87 -6.74
CA HIS A 226 -27.54 -5.02 -7.89
C HIS A 226 -26.42 -4.00 -7.64
N ALA A 227 -26.41 -3.35 -6.46
CA ALA A 227 -25.34 -2.42 -6.10
C ALA A 227 -23.97 -3.11 -6.00
N ARG A 228 -23.91 -4.32 -5.43
CA ARG A 228 -22.70 -5.14 -5.35
C ARG A 228 -22.20 -5.50 -6.75
N GLU A 229 -23.08 -5.99 -7.62
CA GLU A 229 -22.74 -6.37 -9.01
C GLU A 229 -22.24 -5.17 -9.82
N LEU A 230 -22.90 -4.02 -9.68
CA LEU A 230 -22.46 -2.79 -10.33
C LEU A 230 -21.08 -2.34 -9.82
N ALA A 231 -20.83 -2.45 -8.51
CA ALA A 231 -19.53 -2.16 -7.92
C ALA A 231 -18.45 -3.12 -8.45
N VAL A 232 -18.70 -4.43 -8.51
CA VAL A 232 -17.79 -5.43 -9.11
C VAL A 232 -17.52 -5.10 -10.59
N CYS A 233 -18.55 -4.79 -11.38
CA CYS A 233 -18.39 -4.37 -12.77
C CYS A 233 -17.50 -3.13 -12.92
N ARG A 234 -17.64 -2.14 -12.02
CA ARG A 234 -16.79 -0.94 -11.98
C ARG A 234 -15.35 -1.28 -11.66
N LEU A 235 -15.10 -2.17 -10.70
CA LEU A 235 -13.76 -2.64 -10.34
C LEU A 235 -13.08 -3.37 -11.51
N LEU A 236 -13.77 -4.32 -12.16
CA LEU A 236 -13.25 -5.03 -13.33
C LEU A 236 -12.97 -4.07 -14.50
N THR A 237 -13.84 -3.10 -14.72
CA THR A 237 -13.64 -2.06 -15.74
C THR A 237 -12.41 -1.20 -15.44
N ALA A 238 -12.20 -0.82 -14.18
CA ALA A 238 -11.02 -0.08 -13.75
C ALA A 238 -9.73 -0.87 -13.99
N LEU A 239 -9.71 -2.16 -13.64
CA LEU A 239 -8.57 -3.03 -13.93
C LEU A 239 -8.27 -3.14 -15.43
N ARG A 240 -9.31 -3.26 -16.28
CA ARG A 240 -9.14 -3.36 -17.74
C ARG A 240 -8.56 -2.09 -18.36
N ARG A 241 -8.90 -0.92 -17.81
CA ARG A 241 -8.31 0.36 -18.23
C ARG A 241 -6.82 0.46 -17.84
N GLY A 242 -6.40 -0.27 -16.81
CA GLY A 242 -5.04 -0.27 -16.30
C GLY A 242 -4.66 1.02 -15.56
N GLY A 243 -3.43 1.06 -15.03
CA GLY A 243 -2.89 2.29 -14.44
C GLY A 243 -3.54 2.71 -13.12
N MET A 244 -3.95 1.75 -12.29
CA MET A 244 -4.52 1.99 -10.96
C MET A 244 -3.59 2.88 -10.12
N ARG A 245 -4.06 4.09 -9.81
CA ARG A 245 -3.34 5.06 -8.97
C ARG A 245 -3.83 4.97 -7.54
N ILE A 246 -2.99 5.39 -6.60
CA ILE A 246 -3.43 5.64 -5.22
C ILE A 246 -4.53 6.71 -5.28
N GLU A 247 -5.69 6.39 -4.74
CA GLU A 247 -6.81 7.31 -4.64
C GLU A 247 -6.85 7.93 -3.25
N GLU A 248 -7.50 9.08 -3.15
CA GLU A 248 -7.50 9.90 -1.95
C GLU A 248 -8.95 10.18 -1.51
N GLU A 249 -9.21 10.09 -0.22
CA GLU A 249 -10.48 10.45 0.42
C GLU A 249 -10.22 11.56 1.43
N SER A 250 -10.79 12.73 1.20
CA SER A 250 -10.64 13.86 2.11
C SER A 250 -11.53 13.71 3.34
N PHE A 251 -10.99 14.03 4.51
CA PHE A 251 -11.73 14.09 5.76
C PHE A 251 -11.27 15.29 6.61
N ARG A 252 -11.96 15.52 7.72
CA ARG A 252 -11.55 16.51 8.73
C ARG A 252 -11.09 15.79 9.98
N ARG A 253 -10.01 16.29 10.61
CA ARG A 253 -9.54 15.91 11.95
C ARG A 253 -9.49 17.18 12.79
N GLY A 254 -10.38 17.29 13.78
CA GLY A 254 -10.67 18.57 14.41
C GLY A 254 -11.00 19.65 13.36
N GLY A 255 -10.28 20.77 13.42
CA GLY A 255 -10.42 21.88 12.46
C GLY A 255 -9.62 21.74 11.15
N ALA A 256 -8.79 20.70 10.99
CA ALA A 256 -7.89 20.57 9.84
C ALA A 256 -8.44 19.60 8.77
N ALA A 257 -8.23 19.94 7.50
CA ALA A 257 -8.45 19.01 6.39
C ALA A 257 -7.26 18.04 6.29
N ASP A 258 -7.56 16.76 6.12
CA ASP A 258 -6.59 15.68 5.97
C ASP A 258 -7.08 14.70 4.89
N THR A 259 -6.21 13.78 4.46
CA THR A 259 -6.48 12.90 3.34
C THR A 259 -6.09 11.46 3.65
N TRP A 260 -7.03 10.55 3.45
CA TRP A 260 -6.80 9.12 3.51
C TRP A 260 -6.37 8.60 2.15
N ARG A 261 -5.31 7.79 2.11
CA ARG A 261 -4.76 7.22 0.87
C ARG A 261 -5.12 5.75 0.74
N HIS A 262 -5.77 5.42 -0.37
CA HIS A 262 -6.20 4.08 -0.71
C HIS A 262 -5.16 3.38 -1.57
N LEU A 263 -4.69 2.21 -1.12
CA LEU A 263 -3.83 1.34 -1.90
C LEU A 263 -4.66 0.64 -2.98
N THR A 264 -5.12 1.40 -3.98
CA THR A 264 -6.25 1.05 -4.83
C THR A 264 -6.11 -0.33 -5.51
N LEU A 265 -4.91 -0.73 -5.92
CA LEU A 265 -4.66 -2.08 -6.45
C LEU A 265 -4.94 -3.17 -5.40
N HIS A 266 -4.35 -3.04 -4.20
CA HIS A 266 -4.51 -3.97 -3.10
C HIS A 266 -5.97 -4.05 -2.65
N ALA A 267 -6.60 -2.89 -2.43
CA ALA A 267 -7.99 -2.78 -2.03
C ALA A 267 -8.95 -3.35 -3.09
N THR A 268 -8.68 -3.11 -4.38
CA THR A 268 -9.50 -3.65 -5.49
C THR A 268 -9.43 -5.17 -5.55
N LEU A 269 -8.23 -5.74 -5.46
CA LEU A 269 -8.06 -7.20 -5.43
C LEU A 269 -8.68 -7.82 -4.18
N GLY A 270 -8.50 -7.20 -3.01
CA GLY A 270 -9.14 -7.63 -1.76
C GLY A 270 -10.67 -7.57 -1.82
N ALA A 271 -11.22 -6.57 -2.52
CA ALA A 271 -12.66 -6.43 -2.72
C ALA A 271 -13.22 -7.43 -3.74
N LEU A 272 -12.57 -7.62 -4.89
CA LEU A 272 -13.00 -8.58 -5.91
C LEU A 272 -12.94 -10.02 -5.38
N THR A 273 -11.85 -10.39 -4.72
CA THR A 273 -11.71 -11.70 -4.07
C THR A 273 -12.68 -11.89 -2.91
N ALA A 274 -13.20 -10.83 -2.29
CA ALA A 274 -14.27 -10.96 -1.30
C ALA A 274 -15.67 -11.06 -1.94
N ALA A 275 -15.91 -10.29 -3.00
CA ALA A 275 -17.25 -10.02 -3.49
C ALA A 275 -17.71 -10.91 -4.63
N ASP A 276 -16.79 -11.39 -5.45
CA ASP A 276 -17.07 -12.28 -6.55
C ASP A 276 -15.96 -13.34 -6.65
N PRO A 277 -16.15 -14.51 -6.00
CA PRO A 277 -15.17 -15.59 -6.05
C PRO A 277 -14.83 -16.08 -7.46
N GLN A 278 -15.74 -15.89 -8.43
CA GLN A 278 -15.49 -16.30 -9.82
C GLN A 278 -14.54 -15.33 -10.54
N SER A 279 -14.47 -14.08 -10.08
CA SER A 279 -13.61 -13.04 -10.67
C SER A 279 -12.13 -13.37 -10.63
N VAL A 280 -11.67 -14.23 -9.70
CA VAL A 280 -10.26 -14.66 -9.62
C VAL A 280 -9.78 -15.35 -10.90
N ARG A 281 -10.69 -15.93 -11.68
CA ARG A 281 -10.38 -16.55 -12.98
C ARG A 281 -10.44 -15.57 -14.15
N ASP A 282 -10.93 -14.34 -13.96
CA ASP A 282 -10.89 -13.32 -15.01
C ASP A 282 -9.41 -12.98 -15.33
N PRO A 283 -8.97 -13.04 -16.59
CA PRO A 283 -7.60 -12.70 -16.99
C PRO A 283 -7.11 -11.34 -16.47
N VAL A 284 -7.99 -10.35 -16.36
CA VAL A 284 -7.63 -9.03 -15.86
C VAL A 284 -7.30 -9.06 -14.36
N VAL A 285 -8.01 -9.90 -13.61
CA VAL A 285 -7.78 -10.09 -12.17
C VAL A 285 -6.50 -10.88 -11.95
N LEU A 286 -6.25 -11.93 -12.74
CA LEU A 286 -4.98 -12.67 -12.71
C LEU A 286 -3.78 -11.78 -13.04
N GLN A 287 -3.91 -10.89 -14.04
CA GLN A 287 -2.88 -9.92 -14.39
C GLN A 287 -2.65 -8.90 -13.26
N ALA A 288 -3.73 -8.40 -12.65
CA ALA A 288 -3.65 -7.47 -11.53
C ALA A 288 -3.04 -8.14 -10.28
N LEU A 289 -3.39 -9.39 -10.00
CA LEU A 289 -2.79 -10.20 -8.93
C LEU A 289 -1.29 -10.38 -9.17
N ALA A 290 -0.87 -10.72 -10.39
CA ALA A 290 0.55 -10.78 -10.73
C ALA A 290 1.24 -9.42 -10.52
N GLY A 291 0.60 -8.33 -10.92
CA GLY A 291 1.10 -6.97 -10.69
C GLY A 291 1.20 -6.59 -9.21
N MET A 292 0.29 -7.07 -8.35
CA MET A 292 0.40 -6.91 -6.90
C MET A 292 1.55 -7.76 -6.33
N LEU A 293 1.71 -9.00 -6.78
CA LEU A 293 2.81 -9.88 -6.36
C LEU A 293 4.19 -9.32 -6.78
N ASP A 294 4.28 -8.55 -7.85
CA ASP A 294 5.49 -7.80 -8.22
C ASP A 294 5.87 -6.74 -7.17
N LEU A 295 4.92 -6.28 -6.34
CA LEU A 295 5.16 -5.31 -5.26
C LEU A 295 5.70 -5.96 -3.98
N GLN A 296 5.76 -7.29 -3.92
CA GLN A 296 6.34 -7.99 -2.80
C GLN A 296 7.87 -8.10 -2.92
N GLU A 297 8.56 -7.74 -1.85
CA GLU A 297 10.02 -7.88 -1.78
C GLU A 297 10.43 -9.33 -1.64
N MET A 298 10.87 -9.96 -2.72
CA MET A 298 11.32 -11.36 -2.70
C MET A 298 12.84 -11.52 -2.83
N GLU A 299 13.59 -10.42 -2.79
CA GLU A 299 15.05 -10.47 -2.80
C GLU A 299 15.55 -11.00 -1.44
N PRO A 300 16.21 -12.18 -1.37
CA PRO A 300 16.44 -12.89 -0.11
C PRO A 300 17.27 -12.14 0.94
N LEU A 301 18.10 -11.19 0.51
CA LEU A 301 18.97 -10.39 1.39
C LEU A 301 18.38 -9.02 1.73
N HIS A 302 17.21 -8.68 1.20
CA HIS A 302 16.57 -7.40 1.48
C HIS A 302 15.97 -7.40 2.89
N SER A 303 16.18 -6.32 3.65
CA SER A 303 15.66 -6.20 5.02
C SER A 303 14.14 -6.31 5.09
N GLN A 304 13.47 -5.90 4.01
CA GLN A 304 12.02 -5.95 3.86
C GLN A 304 11.50 -7.23 3.19
N TYR A 305 12.30 -8.31 3.08
CA TYR A 305 11.88 -9.57 2.45
C TYR A 305 10.50 -10.05 2.95
N GLY A 306 9.60 -10.31 2.02
CA GLY A 306 8.22 -10.75 2.23
C GLY A 306 7.19 -9.62 2.33
N GLY A 307 7.60 -8.38 2.61
CA GLY A 307 6.69 -7.25 2.73
C GLY A 307 6.27 -6.68 1.38
N PHE A 308 5.10 -6.02 1.35
CA PHE A 308 4.56 -5.39 0.14
C PHE A 308 4.75 -3.89 0.13
N ARG A 309 5.15 -3.37 -1.04
CA ARG A 309 5.19 -1.93 -1.31
C ARG A 309 3.80 -1.37 -1.59
N THR A 310 3.60 -0.10 -1.25
CA THR A 310 2.36 0.62 -1.60
C THR A 310 2.18 0.84 -3.11
N SER A 311 3.28 0.89 -3.86
CA SER A 311 3.34 0.98 -5.32
C SER A 311 4.74 0.54 -5.80
N ALA A 312 5.02 0.54 -7.10
CA ALA A 312 6.33 0.15 -7.63
C ALA A 312 7.50 0.97 -7.03
N GLU A 313 7.25 2.25 -6.74
CA GLU A 313 8.20 3.20 -6.14
C GLU A 313 7.92 3.46 -4.64
N GLY A 314 6.88 2.83 -4.09
CA GLY A 314 6.39 3.04 -2.74
C GLY A 314 7.19 2.32 -1.67
N TYR A 315 6.93 2.70 -0.41
CA TYR A 315 7.52 2.03 0.76
C TYR A 315 6.85 0.69 1.04
N VAL A 316 7.62 -0.24 1.62
CA VAL A 316 7.05 -1.42 2.26
C VAL A 316 6.35 -1.01 3.54
N THR A 317 5.09 -1.42 3.71
CA THR A 317 4.23 -1.00 4.83
C THR A 317 3.50 -2.18 5.43
N SER A 318 3.08 -2.07 6.69
CA SER A 318 2.22 -3.07 7.34
C SER A 318 0.87 -3.15 6.62
N SER A 319 0.29 -2.01 6.23
CA SER A 319 -1.02 -1.93 5.57
C SER A 319 -1.02 -2.57 4.17
N ALA A 320 0.00 -2.28 3.34
CA ALA A 320 0.12 -2.94 2.04
C ALA A 320 0.31 -4.44 2.21
N THR A 321 1.14 -4.87 3.17
CA THR A 321 1.39 -6.29 3.44
C THR A 321 0.14 -7.00 3.95
N ALA A 322 -0.63 -6.38 4.86
CA ALA A 322 -1.87 -6.92 5.38
C ALA A 322 -2.94 -7.04 4.28
N GLN A 323 -3.17 -5.98 3.49
CA GLN A 323 -4.15 -6.00 2.40
C GLN A 323 -3.77 -7.00 1.30
N ALA A 324 -2.48 -7.08 0.94
CA ALA A 324 -1.99 -8.09 0.00
C ALA A 324 -2.19 -9.51 0.53
N LEU A 325 -1.88 -9.74 1.81
CA LEU A 325 -2.07 -11.03 2.46
C LEU A 325 -3.55 -11.45 2.43
N GLU A 326 -4.47 -10.54 2.77
CA GLU A 326 -5.90 -10.84 2.68
C GLU A 326 -6.33 -11.25 1.25
N ALA A 327 -5.90 -10.47 0.24
CA ALA A 327 -6.22 -10.76 -1.15
C ALA A 327 -5.64 -12.11 -1.60
N MET A 328 -4.38 -12.41 -1.23
CA MET A 328 -3.72 -13.68 -1.56
C MET A 328 -4.41 -14.88 -0.90
N VAL A 329 -4.77 -14.79 0.38
CA VAL A 329 -5.46 -15.88 1.11
C VAL A 329 -6.83 -16.16 0.50
N ARG A 330 -7.62 -15.12 0.19
CA ARG A 330 -8.92 -15.31 -0.47
C ARG A 330 -8.78 -15.87 -1.87
N ALA A 331 -7.84 -15.35 -2.66
CA ALA A 331 -7.56 -15.91 -3.99
C ALA A 331 -7.15 -17.39 -3.90
N ARG A 332 -6.28 -17.75 -2.94
CA ARG A 332 -5.84 -19.13 -2.71
C ARG A 332 -7.00 -20.07 -2.37
N ALA A 333 -7.91 -19.64 -1.49
CA ALA A 333 -9.09 -20.41 -1.11
C ALA A 333 -10.02 -20.66 -2.32
N GLN A 334 -10.12 -19.71 -3.24
CA GLN A 334 -11.00 -19.79 -4.42
C GLN A 334 -10.40 -20.62 -5.56
N MET A 335 -9.08 -20.77 -5.60
CA MET A 335 -8.39 -21.61 -6.57
C MET A 335 -8.41 -23.11 -6.21
N GLY A 336 -8.82 -23.50 -4.99
CA GLY A 336 -8.95 -24.91 -4.57
C GLY A 336 -7.63 -25.64 -4.28
N GLU A 337 -7.70 -26.86 -3.74
CA GLU A 337 -6.54 -27.76 -3.50
C GLU A 337 -6.22 -28.66 -4.72
N ASP A 338 -7.19 -28.91 -5.60
CA ASP A 338 -7.05 -29.80 -6.77
C ASP A 338 -6.24 -29.21 -7.93
N ASP A 339 -5.96 -27.90 -7.92
CA ASP A 339 -5.07 -27.22 -8.88
C ASP A 339 -3.62 -27.10 -8.35
N SER A 340 -3.24 -27.97 -7.41
CA SER A 340 -1.97 -27.92 -6.68
C SER A 340 -0.72 -28.21 -7.50
N THR A 341 -0.82 -28.58 -8.78
CA THR A 341 0.38 -28.68 -9.63
C THR A 341 0.08 -28.32 -11.07
N THR A 342 0.69 -27.22 -11.53
CA THR A 342 1.12 -26.93 -12.92
C THR A 342 0.27 -26.04 -13.84
N THR A 343 -1.06 -25.91 -13.71
CA THR A 343 -1.87 -25.32 -14.80
C THR A 343 -2.37 -23.88 -14.62
N ILE A 344 -2.85 -23.45 -13.44
CA ILE A 344 -3.41 -22.09 -13.27
C ILE A 344 -2.34 -21.01 -13.00
N PHE A 345 -1.19 -21.41 -12.45
CA PHE A 345 -0.01 -20.56 -12.37
C PHE A 345 0.89 -20.71 -13.58
N GLU A 346 0.51 -21.46 -14.61
CA GLU A 346 1.23 -21.40 -15.87
C GLU A 346 1.06 -20.03 -16.54
N PRO A 347 -0.14 -19.41 -16.64
CA PRO A 347 -0.27 -18.03 -17.12
C PRO A 347 0.49 -17.01 -16.27
N ILE A 348 0.35 -17.03 -14.94
CA ILE A 348 1.04 -16.09 -14.04
C ILE A 348 2.55 -16.36 -14.05
N GLY A 349 2.97 -17.62 -13.92
CA GLY A 349 4.35 -18.08 -14.00
C GLY A 349 4.98 -17.95 -15.39
N ARG A 350 4.20 -18.00 -16.47
CA ARG A 350 4.60 -17.65 -17.86
C ARG A 350 4.72 -16.14 -17.96
N ILE A 351 3.82 -15.32 -17.42
CA ILE A 351 3.99 -13.86 -17.36
C ILE A 351 5.27 -13.51 -16.60
N PHE A 352 5.50 -14.14 -15.45
CA PHE A 352 6.74 -14.01 -14.68
C PHE A 352 7.95 -14.53 -15.47
N ARG A 353 7.89 -15.72 -16.08
CA ARG A 353 8.99 -16.27 -16.90
C ARG A 353 9.26 -15.44 -18.15
N HIS A 354 8.24 -14.93 -18.83
CA HIS A 354 8.32 -14.15 -20.06
C HIS A 354 8.90 -12.76 -19.77
N ARG A 355 8.51 -12.12 -18.66
CA ARG A 355 9.20 -10.91 -18.16
C ARG A 355 10.62 -11.22 -17.72
N ARG A 356 10.88 -12.37 -17.08
CA ARG A 356 12.24 -12.77 -16.67
C ARG A 356 13.13 -13.13 -17.86
N THR A 357 12.61 -13.72 -18.94
CA THR A 357 13.35 -13.99 -20.17
C THR A 357 13.48 -12.75 -21.03
N GLU A 358 12.50 -11.84 -21.10
CA GLU A 358 12.69 -10.51 -21.71
C GLU A 358 13.72 -9.66 -20.98
N THR A 359 13.87 -9.85 -19.67
CA THR A 359 14.92 -9.18 -18.88
C THR A 359 16.26 -9.94 -18.86
N ARG A 360 16.34 -11.19 -19.35
CA ARG A 360 17.53 -12.05 -19.20
C ARG A 360 18.01 -12.74 -20.49
N GLN A 361 17.29 -12.63 -21.60
CA GLN A 361 17.78 -12.97 -22.95
C GLN A 361 18.09 -11.68 -23.71
N PRO A 362 19.35 -11.23 -23.76
CA PRO A 362 19.77 -10.35 -24.82
C PRO A 362 19.76 -11.18 -26.11
N ALA A 363 18.69 -11.07 -26.89
CA ALA A 363 18.67 -11.56 -28.26
C ALA A 363 19.89 -10.96 -28.99
N ALA A 364 20.81 -11.84 -29.39
CA ALA A 364 22.00 -11.52 -30.14
C ALA A 364 21.57 -10.91 -31.48
N GLY A 365 21.59 -9.59 -31.57
CA GLY A 365 21.27 -8.86 -32.80
C GLY A 365 20.97 -7.38 -32.61
N TRP A 366 20.55 -6.93 -31.42
CA TRP A 366 20.04 -5.56 -31.22
C TRP A 366 20.83 -4.74 -30.19
N ARG A 367 22.16 -4.85 -30.24
CA ARG A 367 23.10 -4.15 -29.33
C ARG A 367 23.21 -2.63 -29.51
N ARG A 368 22.37 -1.97 -30.32
CA ARG A 368 22.44 -0.50 -30.50
C ARG A 368 21.12 0.27 -30.35
N ALA A 369 19.99 -0.39 -30.07
CA ALA A 369 18.70 0.32 -29.95
C ALA A 369 17.92 0.04 -28.65
N ALA A 370 18.24 -1.03 -27.90
CA ALA A 370 17.43 -1.48 -26.75
C ALA A 370 17.97 -1.03 -25.37
N ALA A 371 18.78 0.03 -25.31
CA ALA A 371 19.22 0.66 -24.05
C ALA A 371 18.35 1.87 -23.65
N LEU A 372 17.12 1.98 -24.16
CA LEU A 372 16.23 3.15 -23.97
C LEU A 372 14.85 2.81 -23.37
N GLY A 373 14.73 1.70 -22.64
CA GLY A 373 13.45 1.23 -22.08
C GLY A 373 13.27 1.34 -20.56
N ARG A 374 14.35 1.45 -19.77
CA ARG A 374 14.30 1.72 -18.32
C ARG A 374 15.18 2.93 -18.05
N GLY A 375 14.58 4.10 -17.86
CA GLY A 375 15.32 5.36 -17.65
C GLY A 375 14.68 6.60 -18.28
N ARG A 376 13.46 6.53 -18.83
CA ARG A 376 12.90 7.65 -19.60
C ARG A 376 12.48 8.87 -18.76
N ALA A 377 12.28 8.79 -17.45
CA ALA A 377 12.02 9.98 -16.62
C ALA A 377 13.34 10.58 -16.10
N GLY A 378 14.18 9.78 -15.45
CA GLY A 378 15.48 10.23 -14.92
C GLY A 378 16.45 10.73 -15.99
N ALA A 379 16.55 10.05 -17.14
CA ALA A 379 17.45 10.46 -18.22
C ALA A 379 16.89 11.64 -19.04
N THR A 380 15.56 11.79 -19.16
CA THR A 380 14.99 12.98 -19.83
C THR A 380 15.05 14.20 -18.92
N ILE A 381 14.85 14.05 -17.60
CA ILE A 381 15.07 15.12 -16.62
C ILE A 381 16.56 15.48 -16.56
N TRP A 382 17.47 14.50 -16.54
CA TRP A 382 18.90 14.75 -16.61
C TRP A 382 19.30 15.49 -17.91
N ALA A 383 18.83 15.03 -19.07
CA ALA A 383 19.12 15.67 -20.35
C ALA A 383 18.46 17.06 -20.49
N ALA A 384 17.21 17.22 -20.07
CA ALA A 384 16.48 18.49 -20.16
C ALA A 384 16.98 19.52 -19.14
N SER A 385 17.15 19.14 -17.87
CA SER A 385 17.66 20.06 -16.83
C SER A 385 19.15 20.33 -17.00
N GLY A 386 19.94 19.34 -17.44
CA GLY A 386 21.36 19.52 -17.76
C GLY A 386 21.58 20.44 -18.94
N SER A 387 20.85 20.23 -20.06
CA SER A 387 20.95 21.11 -21.24
C SER A 387 20.39 22.51 -20.96
N ALA A 388 19.22 22.62 -20.33
CA ALA A 388 18.66 23.92 -19.95
C ALA A 388 19.58 24.70 -19.00
N GLY A 389 20.13 24.03 -17.97
CA GLY A 389 21.07 24.63 -17.04
C GLY A 389 22.35 25.13 -17.72
N LEU A 390 22.95 24.31 -18.58
CA LEU A 390 24.13 24.70 -19.37
C LEU A 390 23.82 25.85 -20.34
N THR A 391 22.69 25.82 -21.02
CA THR A 391 22.27 26.90 -21.94
C THR A 391 22.06 28.21 -21.17
N ILE A 392 21.40 28.17 -20.00
CA ILE A 392 21.21 29.35 -19.15
C ILE A 392 22.56 29.92 -18.70
N SER A 393 23.46 29.06 -18.21
CA SER A 393 24.79 29.50 -17.77
C SER A 393 25.65 30.05 -18.91
N LEU A 394 25.59 29.45 -20.11
CA LEU A 394 26.38 29.87 -21.26
C LEU A 394 25.82 31.16 -21.90
N MET A 395 24.50 31.31 -21.96
CA MET A 395 23.86 32.58 -22.35
C MET A 395 24.15 33.70 -21.35
N ALA A 396 24.20 33.40 -20.05
CA ALA A 396 24.54 34.38 -19.02
C ALA A 396 25.98 34.89 -19.13
N MET A 397 26.92 34.05 -19.63
CA MET A 397 28.29 34.46 -19.93
C MET A 397 28.37 35.27 -21.24
N LEU A 398 27.67 34.85 -22.30
CA LEU A 398 27.70 35.54 -23.60
C LEU A 398 26.98 36.90 -23.59
N LEU A 399 26.00 37.09 -22.71
CA LEU A 399 25.23 38.33 -22.54
C LEU A 399 25.67 39.14 -21.31
N ALA A 400 26.85 38.83 -20.75
CA ALA A 400 27.31 39.44 -19.49
C ALA A 400 27.36 40.97 -19.54
N ASP A 401 27.73 41.55 -20.68
CA ASP A 401 27.81 43.00 -20.87
C ASP A 401 26.43 43.71 -20.87
N HIS A 402 25.37 42.99 -21.21
CA HIS A 402 23.99 43.52 -21.23
C HIS A 402 23.23 43.27 -19.93
N LEU A 403 23.51 42.17 -19.23
CA LEU A 403 22.86 41.78 -17.98
C LEU A 403 23.49 42.44 -16.74
N GLY A 404 24.71 42.97 -16.89
CA GLY A 404 25.52 43.45 -15.77
C GLY A 404 26.03 42.31 -14.88
N ARG A 405 27.06 42.61 -14.08
CA ARG A 405 27.76 41.60 -13.25
C ARG A 405 26.84 40.85 -12.29
N ILE A 406 25.85 41.53 -11.71
CA ILE A 406 24.93 40.94 -10.74
C ILE A 406 23.90 40.03 -11.44
N GLY A 407 23.36 40.46 -12.58
CA GLY A 407 22.39 39.69 -13.36
C GLY A 407 23.00 38.42 -13.97
N SER A 408 24.22 38.52 -14.51
CA SER A 408 24.95 37.38 -15.03
C SER A 408 25.26 36.34 -13.93
N ARG A 409 25.68 36.78 -12.73
CA ARG A 409 25.95 35.89 -11.59
C ARG A 409 24.71 35.15 -11.10
N ALA A 410 23.59 35.84 -10.98
CA ALA A 410 22.34 35.23 -10.58
C ALA A 410 21.91 34.16 -11.59
N MET A 411 22.05 34.44 -12.90
CA MET A 411 21.70 33.49 -13.95
C MET A 411 22.66 32.30 -14.05
N VAL A 412 23.96 32.49 -13.84
CA VAL A 412 24.93 31.38 -13.76
C VAL A 412 24.63 30.48 -12.56
N ALA A 413 24.36 31.06 -11.39
CA ALA A 413 23.97 30.31 -10.20
C ALA A 413 22.65 29.53 -10.42
N TRP A 414 21.68 30.17 -11.09
CA TRP A 414 20.41 29.56 -11.45
C TRP A 414 20.58 28.41 -12.45
N GLY A 415 21.36 28.59 -13.51
CA GLY A 415 21.67 27.53 -14.48
C GLY A 415 22.36 26.33 -13.82
N MET A 416 23.32 26.58 -12.93
CA MET A 416 24.03 25.51 -12.22
C MET A 416 23.15 24.76 -11.22
N LEU A 417 22.14 25.41 -10.64
CA LEU A 417 21.12 24.74 -9.82
C LEU A 417 20.33 23.72 -10.65
N PHE A 418 19.95 24.06 -11.88
CA PHE A 418 19.27 23.12 -12.79
C PHE A 418 20.16 21.93 -13.17
N VAL A 419 21.46 22.15 -13.41
CA VAL A 419 22.40 21.05 -13.64
C VAL A 419 22.54 20.18 -12.39
N ALA A 420 22.59 20.76 -11.19
CA ALA A 420 22.68 20.01 -9.93
C ALA A 420 21.45 19.13 -9.67
N VAL A 421 20.25 19.68 -9.90
CA VAL A 421 18.99 18.93 -9.80
C VAL A 421 18.96 17.80 -10.83
N GLY A 422 19.34 18.07 -12.08
CA GLY A 422 19.44 17.05 -13.12
C GLY A 422 20.39 15.92 -12.72
N THR A 423 21.60 16.24 -12.26
CA THR A 423 22.62 15.27 -11.85
C THR A 423 22.20 14.48 -10.61
N TYR A 424 21.53 15.12 -9.64
CA TYR A 424 20.96 14.42 -8.49
C TYR A 424 19.93 13.37 -8.93
N GLU A 425 18.96 13.75 -9.76
CA GLU A 425 17.93 12.84 -10.27
C GLU A 425 18.54 11.73 -11.15
N GLY A 426 19.54 12.06 -11.98
CA GLY A 426 20.28 11.09 -12.78
C GLY A 426 21.04 10.07 -11.94
N ILE A 427 21.80 10.50 -10.93
CA ILE A 427 22.57 9.59 -10.07
C ILE A 427 21.66 8.78 -9.16
N ALA A 428 20.62 9.41 -8.59
CA ALA A 428 19.65 8.73 -7.73
C ALA A 428 18.88 7.63 -8.48
N THR A 429 18.66 7.79 -9.78
CA THR A 429 18.00 6.78 -10.62
C THR A 429 18.95 5.66 -11.08
N HIS A 430 20.26 5.92 -11.17
CA HIS A 430 21.26 4.92 -11.59
C HIS A 430 21.97 4.18 -10.43
N LEU A 431 22.00 4.74 -9.21
CA LEU A 431 22.65 4.15 -8.02
C LEU A 431 21.67 4.03 -6.83
N PRO A 432 20.64 3.18 -6.91
CA PRO A 432 19.60 3.07 -5.88
C PRO A 432 20.09 2.49 -4.54
N GLN A 433 21.30 1.91 -4.51
CA GLN A 433 21.91 1.33 -3.30
C GLN A 433 22.53 2.38 -2.37
N LEU A 434 22.69 3.63 -2.82
CA LEU A 434 23.21 4.71 -2.00
C LEU A 434 22.07 5.51 -1.38
N SER A 435 22.17 5.82 -0.08
CA SER A 435 21.17 6.66 0.59
C SER A 435 21.05 8.02 -0.12
N ARG A 436 19.83 8.49 -0.40
CA ARG A 436 19.57 9.78 -1.06
C ARG A 436 20.26 10.96 -0.36
N ARG A 437 20.42 10.89 0.98
CA ARG A 437 21.18 11.89 1.76
C ARG A 437 22.66 11.95 1.38
N ARG A 438 23.31 10.81 1.11
CA ARG A 438 24.71 10.75 0.64
C ARG A 438 24.85 11.25 -0.80
N ILE A 439 23.89 10.90 -1.67
CA ILE A 439 23.88 11.41 -3.06
C ILE A 439 23.67 12.92 -3.07
N ALA A 440 22.70 13.43 -2.30
CA ALA A 440 22.47 14.87 -2.15
C ALA A 440 23.70 15.59 -1.58
N ALA A 441 24.33 15.06 -0.53
CA ALA A 441 25.53 15.64 0.06
C ALA A 441 26.73 15.64 -0.92
N ALA A 442 26.91 14.57 -1.70
CA ALA A 442 27.97 14.48 -2.71
C ALA A 442 27.73 15.44 -3.88
N VAL A 443 26.49 15.52 -4.38
CA VAL A 443 26.10 16.46 -5.44
C VAL A 443 26.26 17.89 -4.94
N ILE A 444 25.62 18.28 -3.83
CA ILE A 444 25.75 19.62 -3.27
C ILE A 444 27.21 19.97 -2.99
N GLY A 445 27.99 19.06 -2.38
CA GLY A 445 29.42 19.27 -2.12
C GLY A 445 30.24 19.50 -3.39
N THR A 446 30.03 18.68 -4.43
CA THR A 446 30.73 18.83 -5.72
C THR A 446 30.33 20.12 -6.43
N TYR A 447 29.03 20.46 -6.42
CA TYR A 447 28.54 21.67 -7.05
C TYR A 447 28.97 22.93 -6.30
N SER A 448 28.94 22.95 -4.97
CA SER A 448 29.47 24.06 -4.18
C SER A 448 30.97 24.24 -4.40
N ALA A 449 31.74 23.15 -4.53
CA ALA A 449 33.17 23.21 -4.81
C ALA A 449 33.51 23.75 -6.21
N VAL A 450 32.60 23.66 -7.19
CA VAL A 450 32.82 24.16 -8.56
C VAL A 450 32.17 25.53 -8.79
N VAL A 451 30.95 25.73 -8.29
CA VAL A 451 30.16 26.96 -8.48
C VAL A 451 30.73 28.13 -7.70
N LEU A 452 31.20 27.92 -6.45
CA LEU A 452 31.77 29.01 -5.65
C LEU A 452 33.06 29.57 -6.28
N PRO A 453 34.03 28.75 -6.75
CA PRO A 453 35.20 29.27 -7.46
C PRO A 453 34.87 29.94 -8.79
N VAL A 454 33.90 29.43 -9.56
CA VAL A 454 33.49 30.05 -10.83
C VAL A 454 32.79 31.40 -10.60
N LEU A 455 31.91 31.49 -9.60
CA LEU A 455 31.31 32.76 -9.19
C LEU A 455 32.37 33.73 -8.65
N ALA A 456 33.36 33.24 -7.89
CA ALA A 456 34.47 34.03 -7.36
C ALA A 456 35.45 34.50 -8.45
N PHE A 457 35.67 33.73 -9.51
CA PHE A 457 36.48 34.12 -10.68
C PHE A 457 35.74 35.12 -11.57
N LEU A 458 34.41 35.01 -11.70
CA LEU A 458 33.53 36.03 -12.33
C LEU A 458 33.32 37.28 -11.42
N LEU A 459 34.05 37.35 -10.30
CA LEU A 459 34.04 38.42 -9.31
C LEU A 459 35.33 39.28 -9.30
N THR A 460 36.40 38.81 -9.93
CA THR A 460 37.60 39.59 -10.28
C THR A 460 37.48 40.14 -11.70
#